data_AF-A0A936V8J1-F1
#
_entry.id   AF-A0A936V8J1-F1
#
_cell.length_a   1.000
_cell.length_b   1.000
_cell.length_c   1.000
_cell.angle_alpha   90.00
_cell.angle_beta   90.00
_cell.angle_gamma   90.00
#
_symmetry.space_group_name_H-M   'P 1'
#
loop_
_entity.id
_entity.type
_entity.pdbx_description
1 polymer ?
#
loop_
_entity_poly.entity_id
_entity_poly.type
_entity_poly.pdbx_seq_one_letter_code
_entity_poly.pdbx_strand_id
1 'polypeptide(L)'
;MIDPKTPSIAINKNDKGAYVVTVYGAVAHWPKIQSPEPILDANKAPVMDKNGNPKQKWSVALYLPKNAPGVKDLNAACVEVRKNELKGLGKIAAMKDGDRELTRLVEEMGKDPEKLQHMVGQAIISASTTIAPIIHNEIYAGAVCVAVIQLASYDLETKGVKAYLQEIGRVAPGERLATGGQRASVLAGSMAFEADSAPAAPQPSTGAPAAAGTDGMPWED
;
A
#
# COMPACT_ATOMS: atom_id res chain seq x y z
N MET A 1 -15.35 0.11 19.10
CA MET A 1 -13.89 -0.03 18.94
C MET A 1 -13.66 -0.72 17.60
N ILE A 2 -12.85 -0.15 16.70
CA ILE A 2 -12.58 -0.77 15.39
C ILE A 2 -11.58 -1.91 15.62
N ASP A 3 -11.85 -3.10 15.10
CA ASP A 3 -10.86 -4.19 15.11
C ASP A 3 -9.68 -3.79 14.20
N PRO A 4 -8.45 -3.66 14.72
CA PRO A 4 -7.31 -3.21 13.94
C PRO A 4 -6.93 -4.15 12.79
N LYS A 5 -7.43 -5.39 12.78
CA LYS A 5 -7.23 -6.36 11.71
C LYS A 5 -8.26 -6.23 10.58
N THR A 6 -9.39 -5.56 10.83
CA THR A 6 -10.44 -5.39 9.83
C THR A 6 -10.10 -4.21 8.91
N PRO A 7 -9.95 -4.43 7.59
CA PRO A 7 -9.60 -3.37 6.65
C PRO A 7 -10.62 -2.24 6.71
N SER A 8 -10.16 -1.05 7.08
CA SER A 8 -11.00 0.14 7.17
C SER A 8 -10.14 1.40 7.24
N ILE A 9 -10.75 2.55 6.96
CA ILE A 9 -10.10 3.85 7.02
C ILE A 9 -10.91 4.77 7.92
N ALA A 10 -10.24 5.41 8.88
CA ALA A 10 -10.78 6.52 9.66
C ALA A 10 -10.10 7.82 9.22
N ILE A 11 -10.89 8.86 8.98
CA ILE A 11 -10.40 10.16 8.52
C ILE A 11 -10.75 11.20 9.58
N ASN A 12 -9.76 11.95 10.01
CA ASN A 12 -9.90 13.09 10.89
C ASN A 12 -9.34 14.33 10.20
N LYS A 13 -10.10 15.42 10.22
CA LYS A 13 -9.62 16.73 9.75
C LYS A 13 -9.29 17.57 10.98
N ASN A 14 -8.03 17.96 11.13
CA ASN A 14 -7.62 18.78 12.26
C ASN A 14 -8.04 20.26 12.07
N ASP A 15 -7.86 21.07 13.12
CA ASP A 15 -8.23 22.50 13.12
C ASP A 15 -7.50 23.33 12.05
N LYS A 16 -6.39 22.81 11.52
CA LYS A 16 -5.63 23.44 10.43
C LYS A 16 -6.12 23.00 9.05
N GLY A 17 -7.20 22.22 8.98
CA GLY A 17 -7.76 21.70 7.74
C GLY A 17 -6.99 20.52 7.15
N ALA A 18 -5.93 20.02 7.80
CA ALA A 18 -5.16 18.89 7.31
C ALA A 18 -5.85 17.56 7.65
N TYR A 19 -5.87 16.66 6.67
CA TYR A 19 -6.42 15.32 6.82
C TYR A 19 -5.38 14.39 7.45
N VAL A 20 -5.69 13.89 8.63
CA VAL A 20 -4.99 12.77 9.29
C VAL A 20 -5.84 11.53 9.10
N VAL A 21 -5.25 10.50 8.50
CA VAL A 21 -5.93 9.28 8.11
C VAL A 21 -5.30 8.12 8.83
N THR A 22 -6.11 7.33 9.52
CA THR A 22 -5.70 6.05 10.10
C THR A 22 -6.22 4.93 9.21
N VAL A 23 -5.29 4.12 8.71
CA VAL A 23 -5.55 2.97 7.84
C VAL A 23 -5.39 1.71 8.68
N TYR A 24 -6.46 0.94 8.84
CA TYR A 24 -6.49 -0.30 9.61
C TYR A 24 -6.50 -1.52 8.69
N GLY A 25 -5.95 -2.64 9.17
CA GLY A 25 -6.01 -3.94 8.50
C GLY A 25 -5.39 -3.98 7.10
N ALA A 26 -4.50 -3.04 6.75
CA ALA A 26 -3.91 -2.97 5.41
C ALA A 26 -2.72 -3.91 5.27
N VAL A 27 -2.59 -4.54 4.10
CA VAL A 27 -1.43 -5.37 3.78
C VAL A 27 -0.30 -4.48 3.29
N ALA A 28 0.84 -4.51 3.98
CA ALA A 28 2.02 -3.75 3.60
C ALA A 28 2.72 -4.38 2.38
N HIS A 29 3.03 -3.57 1.38
CA HIS A 29 3.75 -3.98 0.18
C HIS A 29 4.94 -3.05 -0.07
N TRP A 30 6.04 -3.62 -0.55
CA TRP A 30 7.35 -2.97 -0.72
C TRP A 30 7.76 -2.04 0.45
N PRO A 31 7.74 -2.50 1.71
CA PRO A 31 8.14 -1.65 2.82
C PRO A 31 9.63 -1.30 2.72
N LYS A 32 9.91 0.01 2.70
CA LYS A 32 11.25 0.61 2.81
C LYS A 32 11.31 1.39 4.13
N ILE A 33 10.95 0.70 5.19
CA ILE A 33 10.72 1.29 6.51
C ILE A 33 11.92 1.01 7.44
N GLN A 34 12.42 -0.22 7.45
CA GLN A 34 13.62 -0.64 8.18
C GLN A 34 14.92 -0.27 7.45
N SER A 35 14.84 -0.15 6.13
CA SER A 35 15.98 0.24 5.27
C SER A 35 15.47 1.28 4.28
N PRO A 36 15.44 2.57 4.68
CA PRO A 36 14.96 3.64 3.81
C PRO A 36 15.89 3.81 2.61
N GLU A 37 15.32 4.27 1.50
CA GLU A 37 16.07 4.44 0.26
C GLU A 37 16.63 5.86 0.15
N PRO A 38 17.83 6.05 -0.44
CA PRO A 38 18.31 7.37 -0.74
C PRO A 38 17.39 8.05 -1.76
N ILE A 39 17.11 9.33 -1.55
CA ILE A 39 16.47 10.16 -2.57
C ILE A 39 17.52 10.44 -3.64
N LEU A 40 17.20 10.08 -4.88
CA LEU A 40 18.08 10.30 -6.02
C LEU A 40 17.65 11.54 -6.81
N ASP A 41 18.62 12.25 -7.37
CA ASP A 41 18.39 13.33 -8.33
C ASP A 41 18.14 12.79 -9.76
N ALA A 42 18.02 13.68 -10.74
CA ALA A 42 17.81 13.32 -12.15
C ALA A 42 18.96 12.48 -12.75
N ASN A 43 20.17 12.56 -12.18
CA ASN A 43 21.35 11.81 -12.61
C ASN A 43 21.52 10.49 -11.83
N LYS A 44 20.53 10.09 -11.03
CA LYS A 44 20.57 8.93 -10.12
C LYS A 44 21.63 9.06 -9.02
N ALA A 45 22.11 10.27 -8.72
CA ALA A 45 23.01 10.52 -7.60
C ALA A 45 22.21 10.81 -6.32
N PRO A 46 22.66 10.38 -5.14
CA PRO A 46 21.97 10.69 -3.89
C PRO A 46 21.95 12.19 -3.61
N VAL A 47 20.77 12.71 -3.30
CA VAL A 47 20.60 14.08 -2.82
C VAL A 47 21.16 14.16 -1.41
N MET A 48 22.18 14.98 -1.19
CA MET A 48 22.80 15.14 0.13
C MET A 48 22.01 16.11 1.01
N ASP A 49 22.05 15.89 2.32
CA ASP A 49 21.62 16.83 3.34
C ASP A 49 22.73 17.86 3.66
N LYS A 50 22.46 18.73 4.64
CA LYS A 50 23.39 19.81 5.04
C LYS A 50 24.70 19.29 5.63
N ASN A 51 24.72 18.03 6.08
CA ASN A 51 25.84 17.36 6.71
C ASN A 51 26.60 16.46 5.72
N GLY A 52 26.21 16.44 4.45
CA GLY A 52 26.80 15.58 3.43
C GLY A 52 26.32 14.13 3.45
N ASN A 53 25.26 13.82 4.21
CA ASN A 53 24.66 12.48 4.21
C ASN A 53 23.55 12.38 3.16
N PRO A 54 23.35 11.23 2.50
CA PRO A 54 22.20 11.04 1.62
C PRO A 54 20.87 11.25 2.34
N LYS A 55 20.00 12.10 1.79
CA LYS A 55 18.61 12.22 2.25
C LYS A 55 17.90 10.88 2.04
N GLN A 56 17.21 10.45 3.07
CA GLN A 56 16.52 9.17 3.08
C GLN A 56 15.00 9.36 2.88
N LYS A 57 14.38 8.35 2.28
CA LYS A 57 12.94 8.25 2.06
C LYS A 57 12.44 6.92 2.63
N TRP A 58 11.52 7.02 3.57
CA TRP A 58 10.74 5.88 4.04
C TRP A 58 9.49 5.78 3.18
N SER A 59 9.14 4.58 2.75
CA SER A 59 7.93 4.36 1.96
C SER A 59 7.32 2.99 2.16
N VAL A 60 6.02 2.91 1.98
CA VAL A 60 5.24 1.66 1.99
C VAL A 60 4.02 1.84 1.09
N ALA A 61 3.65 0.80 0.37
CA ALA A 61 2.34 0.72 -0.28
C ALA A 61 1.41 -0.08 0.63
N LEU A 62 0.23 0.45 0.92
CA LEU A 62 -0.77 -0.19 1.77
C LEU A 62 -1.93 -0.65 0.89
N TYR A 63 -2.19 -1.96 0.88
CA TYR A 63 -3.23 -2.56 0.06
C TYR A 63 -4.46 -2.80 0.93
N LEU A 64 -5.61 -2.31 0.47
CA LEU A 64 -6.91 -2.54 1.08
C LEU A 64 -7.93 -2.97 0.01
N PRO A 65 -8.91 -3.82 0.34
CA PRO A 65 -10.01 -4.08 -0.57
C PRO A 65 -10.72 -2.77 -0.97
N LYS A 66 -11.05 -2.59 -2.25
CA LYS A 66 -11.73 -1.37 -2.74
C LYS A 66 -13.08 -1.10 -2.07
N ASN A 67 -13.72 -2.15 -1.58
CA ASN A 67 -15.00 -2.08 -0.87
C ASN A 67 -14.83 -1.88 0.65
N ALA A 68 -13.60 -1.74 1.17
CA ALA A 68 -13.38 -1.50 2.58
C ALA A 68 -14.02 -0.16 3.03
N PRO A 69 -14.61 -0.10 4.23
CA PRO A 69 -15.17 1.14 4.77
C PRO A 69 -14.14 2.28 4.79
N GLY A 70 -14.55 3.48 4.35
CA GLY A 70 -13.71 4.68 4.32
C GLY A 70 -12.83 4.84 3.07
N VAL A 71 -12.74 3.85 2.17
CA VAL A 71 -11.97 3.97 0.91
C VAL A 71 -12.54 5.08 0.01
N LYS A 72 -13.87 5.18 -0.10
CA LYS A 72 -14.54 6.25 -0.87
C LYS A 72 -14.28 7.62 -0.24
N ASP A 73 -14.36 7.70 1.09
CA ASP A 73 -14.15 8.93 1.83
C ASP A 73 -12.69 9.41 1.72
N LEU A 74 -11.73 8.48 1.68
CA LEU A 74 -10.32 8.79 1.45
C LEU A 74 -10.10 9.40 0.07
N ASN A 75 -10.70 8.80 -0.97
CA ASN A 75 -10.63 9.36 -2.31
C ASN A 75 -11.26 10.76 -2.37
N ALA A 76 -12.42 10.95 -1.73
CA ALA A 76 -13.06 12.27 -1.65
C ALA A 76 -12.17 13.30 -0.92
N ALA A 77 -11.49 12.92 0.16
CA ALA A 77 -10.54 13.77 0.87
C ALA A 77 -9.34 14.14 -0.03
N CYS A 78 -8.80 13.21 -0.81
CA CYS A 78 -7.74 13.52 -1.78
C CYS A 78 -8.21 14.51 -2.85
N VAL A 79 -9.41 14.34 -3.39
CA VAL A 79 -10.01 15.26 -4.37
C VAL A 79 -10.22 16.64 -3.75
N GLU A 80 -10.67 16.72 -2.51
CA GLU A 80 -10.85 17.98 -1.79
C GLU A 80 -9.51 18.71 -1.59
N VAL A 81 -8.46 18.02 -1.13
CA VAL A 81 -7.11 18.60 -1.01
C VAL A 81 -6.63 19.12 -2.38
N ARG A 82 -6.82 18.36 -3.46
CA ARG A 82 -6.47 18.80 -4.82
C ARG A 82 -7.23 20.07 -5.21
N LYS A 83 -8.54 20.13 -4.96
CA LYS A 83 -9.38 21.29 -5.31
C LYS A 83 -8.99 22.53 -4.51
N ASN A 84 -8.80 22.39 -3.21
CA ASN A 84 -8.56 23.52 -2.31
C ASN A 84 -7.13 24.04 -2.39
N GLU A 85 -6.13 23.17 -2.41
CA GLU A 85 -4.72 23.57 -2.34
C GLU A 85 -4.08 23.76 -3.72
N LEU A 86 -4.53 22.98 -4.72
CA LEU A 86 -3.94 22.99 -6.07
C LEU A 86 -4.85 23.59 -7.14
N LYS A 87 -6.01 24.15 -6.75
CA LYS A 87 -7.03 24.70 -7.68
C LYS A 87 -7.47 23.69 -8.74
N GLY A 88 -7.47 22.40 -8.39
CA GLY A 88 -7.82 21.30 -9.29
C GLY A 88 -6.70 20.83 -10.21
N LEU A 89 -5.50 21.43 -10.15
CA LEU A 89 -4.34 20.99 -10.92
C LEU A 89 -3.59 19.83 -10.23
N GLY A 90 -2.83 19.07 -11.00
CA GLY A 90 -1.96 18.01 -10.48
C GLY A 90 -2.62 16.64 -10.33
N LYS A 91 -1.80 15.62 -10.05
CA LYS A 91 -2.23 14.22 -9.95
C LYS A 91 -2.50 13.82 -8.50
N ILE A 92 -3.45 12.91 -8.29
CA ILE A 92 -3.64 12.27 -6.99
C ILE A 92 -2.68 11.09 -6.91
N ALA A 93 -1.53 11.27 -6.25
CA ALA A 93 -0.50 10.24 -6.09
C ALA A 93 -0.67 9.42 -4.80
N ALA A 94 -1.46 9.92 -3.84
CA ALA A 94 -1.68 9.30 -2.54
C ALA A 94 -2.37 7.93 -2.64
N MET A 95 -3.25 7.75 -3.62
CA MET A 95 -4.12 6.58 -3.75
C MET A 95 -4.27 6.19 -5.22
N LYS A 96 -4.34 4.89 -5.50
CA LYS A 96 -4.50 4.33 -6.85
C LYS A 96 -5.51 3.19 -6.85
N ASP A 97 -6.12 2.98 -8.01
CA ASP A 97 -6.87 1.77 -8.32
C ASP A 97 -5.89 0.63 -8.67
N GLY A 98 -5.93 -0.48 -7.91
CA GLY A 98 -5.05 -1.62 -8.12
C GLY A 98 -5.27 -2.38 -9.43
N ASP A 99 -6.50 -2.43 -9.94
CA ASP A 99 -6.82 -3.06 -11.23
C ASP A 99 -6.24 -2.21 -12.37
N ARG A 100 -6.41 -0.88 -12.32
CA ARG A 100 -5.81 0.03 -13.32
C ARG A 100 -4.28 0.00 -13.26
N GLU A 101 -3.69 0.02 -12.06
CA GLU A 101 -2.24 -0.04 -11.91
C GLU A 101 -1.69 -1.41 -12.37
N LEU A 102 -2.42 -2.50 -12.16
CA LEU A 102 -2.08 -3.81 -12.69
C LEU A 102 -2.04 -3.78 -14.23
N THR A 103 -3.10 -3.31 -14.88
CA THR A 103 -3.13 -3.16 -16.34
C THR A 103 -1.94 -2.35 -16.84
N ARG A 104 -1.67 -1.20 -16.19
CA ARG A 104 -0.52 -0.35 -16.51
C ARG A 104 0.81 -1.09 -16.40
N LEU A 105 1.03 -1.84 -15.32
CA LEU A 105 2.27 -2.58 -15.10
C LEU A 105 2.44 -3.74 -16.11
N VAL A 106 1.36 -4.40 -16.49
CA VAL A 106 1.39 -5.52 -17.44
C VAL A 106 1.62 -4.99 -18.85
N GLU A 107 0.83 -4.02 -19.29
CA GLU A 107 0.84 -3.52 -20.67
C GLU A 107 2.03 -2.61 -20.95
N GLU A 108 2.33 -1.65 -20.06
CA GLU A 108 3.39 -0.67 -20.32
C GLU A 108 4.78 -1.18 -19.90
N MET A 109 4.85 -2.04 -18.89
CA MET A 109 6.13 -2.46 -18.29
C MET A 109 6.45 -3.94 -18.50
N GLY A 110 5.60 -4.69 -19.20
CA GLY A 110 5.79 -6.10 -19.49
C GLY A 110 5.92 -6.96 -18.23
N LYS A 111 5.24 -6.57 -17.14
CA LYS A 111 5.25 -7.35 -15.90
C LYS A 111 4.35 -8.57 -16.03
N ASP A 112 4.79 -9.65 -15.39
CA ASP A 112 4.03 -10.90 -15.31
C ASP A 112 2.76 -10.70 -14.46
N PRO A 113 1.55 -10.82 -15.04
CA PRO A 113 0.30 -10.60 -14.33
C PRO A 113 0.08 -11.61 -13.19
N GLU A 114 0.60 -12.83 -13.30
CA GLU A 114 0.44 -13.87 -12.25
C GLU A 114 1.11 -13.44 -10.95
N LYS A 115 2.24 -12.74 -11.05
CA LYS A 115 2.97 -12.20 -9.89
C LYS A 115 2.29 -10.99 -9.25
N LEU A 116 1.30 -10.40 -9.92
CA LEU A 116 0.61 -9.18 -9.49
C LEU A 116 -0.88 -9.41 -9.17
N GLN A 117 -1.35 -10.67 -9.11
CA GLN A 117 -2.75 -10.99 -8.77
C GLN A 117 -3.21 -10.40 -7.44
N HIS A 118 -2.30 -10.20 -6.50
CA HIS A 118 -2.58 -9.57 -5.21
C HIS A 118 -2.98 -8.09 -5.30
N MET A 119 -2.88 -7.45 -6.47
CA MET A 119 -3.37 -6.08 -6.73
C MET A 119 -4.86 -6.03 -7.12
N VAL A 120 -5.42 -7.16 -7.56
CA VAL A 120 -6.79 -7.21 -8.08
C VAL A 120 -7.79 -6.88 -6.98
N GLY A 121 -8.73 -5.97 -7.28
CA GLY A 121 -9.75 -5.51 -6.34
C GLY A 121 -9.20 -4.70 -5.16
N GLN A 122 -7.94 -4.25 -5.21
CA GLN A 122 -7.32 -3.44 -4.15
C GLN A 122 -7.35 -1.94 -4.48
N ALA A 123 -7.54 -1.13 -3.44
CA ALA A 123 -7.11 0.25 -3.39
C ALA A 123 -5.67 0.29 -2.84
N ILE A 124 -4.79 1.03 -3.50
CA ILE A 124 -3.37 1.11 -3.15
C ILE A 124 -3.07 2.50 -2.63
N ILE A 125 -2.71 2.61 -1.35
CA ILE A 125 -2.27 3.87 -0.74
C ILE A 125 -0.75 3.91 -0.73
N SER A 126 -0.16 4.88 -1.44
CA SER A 126 1.29 5.04 -1.52
C SER A 126 1.76 6.07 -0.50
N ALA A 127 2.22 5.61 0.66
CA ALA A 127 2.65 6.47 1.75
C ALA A 127 4.19 6.61 1.77
N SER A 128 4.69 7.83 1.91
CA SER A 128 6.14 8.05 2.07
C SER A 128 6.47 9.35 2.78
N THR A 129 7.65 9.41 3.38
CA THR A 129 8.13 10.56 4.15
C THR A 129 9.65 10.68 4.05
N THR A 130 10.17 11.88 4.28
CA THR A 130 11.62 12.16 4.41
C THR A 130 12.04 12.38 5.86
N ILE A 131 11.08 12.36 6.79
CA ILE A 131 11.29 12.39 8.23
C ILE A 131 11.02 10.97 8.72
N ALA A 132 11.92 10.40 9.52
CA ALA A 132 11.76 9.04 10.02
C ALA A 132 10.39 8.85 10.71
N PRO A 133 9.55 7.92 10.24
CA PRO A 133 8.25 7.66 10.86
C PRO A 133 8.43 6.88 12.16
N ILE A 134 7.39 6.88 13.00
CA ILE A 134 7.33 6.00 14.17
C ILE A 134 7.00 4.57 13.67
N ILE A 135 7.82 3.58 14.08
CA ILE A 135 7.71 2.20 13.61
C ILE A 135 7.47 1.29 14.80
N HIS A 136 6.30 0.63 14.82
CA HIS A 136 5.95 -0.37 15.81
C HIS A 136 6.11 -1.78 15.22
N ASN A 137 7.08 -2.52 15.75
CA ASN A 137 7.44 -3.86 15.30
C ASN A 137 8.06 -3.91 13.88
N GLU A 138 8.58 -5.08 13.53
CA GLU A 138 9.09 -5.35 12.19
C GLU A 138 7.95 -5.41 11.16
N ILE A 139 8.07 -4.61 10.11
CA ILE A 139 7.15 -4.56 8.96
C ILE A 139 7.83 -5.23 7.78
N TYR A 140 7.22 -6.28 7.24
CA TYR A 140 7.69 -6.98 6.05
C TYR A 140 6.58 -7.01 5.00
N ALA A 141 6.93 -7.28 3.74
CA ALA A 141 5.93 -7.34 2.66
C ALA A 141 4.94 -8.49 2.92
N GLY A 142 3.66 -8.16 2.99
CA GLY A 142 2.58 -9.08 3.36
C GLY A 142 2.10 -8.95 4.81
N ALA A 143 2.81 -8.20 5.67
CA ALA A 143 2.35 -7.95 7.04
C ALA A 143 1.04 -7.14 7.06
N VAL A 144 0.13 -7.49 7.98
CA VAL A 144 -1.10 -6.71 8.21
C VAL A 144 -0.78 -5.61 9.21
N CYS A 145 -1.04 -4.37 8.81
CA CYS A 145 -0.58 -3.18 9.50
C CYS A 145 -1.71 -2.19 9.79
N VAL A 146 -1.46 -1.37 10.82
CA VAL A 146 -2.13 -0.09 11.01
C VAL A 146 -1.13 1.00 10.65
N ALA A 147 -1.56 2.03 9.92
CA ALA A 147 -0.71 3.16 9.57
C ALA A 147 -1.45 4.48 9.78
N VAL A 148 -0.72 5.49 10.25
CA VAL A 148 -1.19 6.87 10.33
C VAL A 148 -0.48 7.66 9.24
N ILE A 149 -1.27 8.30 8.38
CA ILE A 149 -0.78 9.12 7.27
C ILE A 149 -1.42 10.50 7.34
N GLN A 150 -0.75 11.50 6.77
CA GLN A 150 -1.28 12.83 6.57
C GLN A 150 -1.40 13.10 5.06
N LEU A 151 -2.55 13.55 4.60
CA LEU A 151 -2.67 14.04 3.23
C LEU A 151 -2.24 15.50 3.18
N ALA A 152 -1.43 15.84 2.18
CA ALA A 152 -1.13 17.22 1.85
C ALA A 152 -0.78 17.34 0.37
N SER A 153 -0.96 18.56 -0.18
CA SER A 153 -0.43 18.85 -1.50
C SER A 153 1.10 18.85 -1.51
N TYR A 154 1.66 18.64 -2.69
CA TYR A 154 3.07 18.86 -2.97
C TYR A 154 3.20 19.66 -4.28
N ASP A 155 4.08 20.65 -4.27
CA ASP A 155 4.40 21.49 -5.43
C ASP A 155 5.84 21.18 -5.89
N LEU A 156 6.02 19.96 -6.41
CA LEU A 156 7.18 19.62 -7.22
C LEU A 156 6.77 19.63 -8.70
N GLU A 157 7.67 19.25 -9.60
CA GLU A 157 7.48 19.28 -11.07
C GLU A 157 6.12 18.79 -11.58
N THR A 158 5.45 17.88 -10.85
CA THR A 158 4.19 17.29 -11.28
C THR A 158 2.93 17.80 -10.58
N LYS A 159 3.03 18.59 -9.49
CA LYS A 159 1.94 18.98 -8.56
C LYS A 159 1.00 17.82 -8.16
N GLY A 160 0.66 17.69 -6.90
CA GLY A 160 -0.31 16.64 -6.56
C GLY A 160 -0.62 16.47 -5.11
N VAL A 161 -1.40 15.44 -4.80
CA VAL A 161 -1.74 15.06 -3.43
C VAL A 161 -0.95 13.82 -3.04
N LYS A 162 -0.28 13.87 -1.89
CA LYS A 162 0.57 12.80 -1.37
C LYS A 162 0.14 12.37 0.03
N ALA A 163 0.33 11.09 0.33
CA ALA A 163 0.21 10.55 1.69
C ALA A 163 1.57 10.55 2.38
N TYR A 164 1.71 11.38 3.41
CA TYR A 164 2.89 11.44 4.27
C TYR A 164 2.78 10.44 5.40
N LEU A 165 3.69 9.47 5.44
CA LEU A 165 3.70 8.44 6.49
C LEU A 165 4.18 9.04 7.82
N GLN A 166 3.38 8.90 8.88
CA GLN A 166 3.70 9.37 10.23
C GLN A 166 4.04 8.20 11.17
N GLU A 167 3.20 7.17 11.16
CA GLU A 167 3.33 6.00 12.02
C GLU A 167 2.92 4.74 11.27
N ILE A 168 3.56 3.62 11.57
CA ILE A 168 3.14 2.29 11.09
C ILE A 168 3.44 1.21 12.13
N GLY A 169 2.49 0.30 12.32
CA GLY A 169 2.63 -0.83 13.23
C GLY A 169 2.06 -2.13 12.68
N ARG A 170 2.78 -3.24 12.86
CA ARG A 170 2.26 -4.58 12.53
C ARG A 170 1.25 -5.02 13.60
N VAL A 171 0.05 -5.42 13.17
CA VAL A 171 -1.02 -5.92 14.04
C VAL A 171 -1.32 -7.40 13.88
N ALA A 172 -0.95 -8.00 12.75
CA ALA A 172 -0.96 -9.44 12.55
C ALA A 172 0.11 -9.86 11.53
N PRO A 173 0.65 -11.09 11.65
CA PRO A 173 1.44 -11.66 10.55
C PRO A 173 0.53 -11.89 9.34
N GLY A 174 1.07 -11.69 8.14
CA GLY A 174 0.46 -12.15 6.90
C GLY A 174 1.45 -12.93 6.06
N GLU A 175 0.96 -13.50 4.96
CA GLU A 175 1.77 -14.26 4.00
C GLU A 175 2.85 -13.36 3.39
N ARG A 176 4.10 -13.81 3.39
CA ARG A 176 5.21 -13.01 2.87
C ARG A 176 5.08 -12.83 1.36
N LEU A 177 4.89 -11.59 0.93
CA LEU A 177 4.87 -11.25 -0.48
C LEU A 177 6.29 -11.19 -1.03
N ALA A 178 6.48 -11.72 -2.24
CA ALA A 178 7.77 -11.67 -2.93
C ALA A 178 8.14 -10.20 -3.18
N THR A 179 9.11 -9.69 -2.42
CA THR A 179 9.75 -8.43 -2.79
C THR A 179 10.63 -8.73 -4.01
N GLY A 180 10.34 -8.09 -5.15
CA GLY A 180 10.96 -8.36 -6.45
C GLY A 180 12.48 -8.14 -6.57
N GLY A 181 13.24 -8.27 -5.48
CA GLY A 181 14.70 -8.22 -5.42
C GLY A 181 15.35 -9.37 -4.66
N GLN A 182 14.60 -10.26 -3.99
CA GLN A 182 15.17 -11.52 -3.48
C GLN A 182 14.77 -12.65 -4.43
N ARG A 183 15.71 -13.08 -5.28
CA ARG A 183 15.73 -14.48 -5.73
C ARG A 183 15.65 -15.31 -4.45
N ALA A 184 14.58 -16.07 -4.27
CA ALA A 184 14.57 -17.13 -3.30
C ALA A 184 15.82 -17.98 -3.56
N SER A 185 16.79 -17.91 -2.65
CA SER A 185 17.83 -18.93 -2.61
C SER A 185 17.09 -20.21 -2.28
N VAL A 186 16.90 -21.05 -3.29
CA VAL A 186 16.43 -22.42 -3.13
C VAL A 186 17.56 -23.17 -2.43
N LEU A 187 17.61 -23.04 -1.12
CA LEU A 187 18.38 -23.86 -0.19
C LEU A 187 17.50 -24.11 1.05
N ALA A 188 16.30 -24.61 0.81
CA ALA A 188 15.63 -25.49 1.77
C ALA A 188 15.98 -26.91 1.33
N GLY A 189 17.13 -27.38 1.84
CA GLY A 189 17.54 -28.77 1.72
C GLY A 189 16.47 -29.66 2.34
N SER A 190 16.16 -30.71 1.61
CA SER A 190 15.31 -31.84 1.97
C SER A 190 15.59 -32.33 3.39
N MET A 191 14.59 -32.24 4.27
CA MET A 191 14.43 -33.23 5.33
C MET A 191 13.04 -33.84 5.15
N ALA A 192 13.06 -35.07 4.64
CA ALA A 192 11.92 -35.95 4.63
C ALA A 192 11.48 -36.23 6.07
N PHE A 193 10.19 -36.07 6.34
CA PHE A 193 9.53 -36.80 7.39
C PHE A 193 8.34 -37.51 6.75
N GLU A 194 8.54 -38.79 6.43
CA GLU A 194 7.45 -39.72 6.22
C GLU A 194 6.78 -39.97 7.57
N ALA A 195 5.48 -39.70 7.66
CA ALA A 195 4.61 -40.32 8.64
C ALA A 195 3.17 -40.30 8.14
N ASP A 196 2.82 -41.44 7.54
CA ASP A 196 1.61 -42.23 7.72
C ASP A 196 0.24 -41.67 7.29
N SER A 197 -0.47 -42.54 6.59
CA SER A 197 -1.73 -42.29 5.89
C SER A 197 -2.92 -42.65 6.77
N ALA A 198 -3.98 -41.83 6.73
CA ALA A 198 -5.33 -42.25 7.13
C ALA A 198 -6.39 -41.64 6.19
N PRO A 199 -7.51 -42.35 5.91
CA PRO A 199 -8.31 -42.15 4.71
C PRO A 199 -9.33 -41.00 4.78
N ALA A 200 -9.68 -40.53 3.59
CA ALA A 200 -10.57 -39.40 3.30
C ALA A 200 -12.04 -39.65 3.71
N ALA A 201 -12.68 -38.59 4.21
CA ALA A 201 -14.13 -38.47 4.31
C ALA A 201 -14.67 -37.57 3.16
N PRO A 202 -15.87 -37.85 2.61
CA PRO A 202 -16.42 -37.11 1.48
C PRO A 202 -16.91 -35.72 1.89
N GLN A 203 -16.55 -34.68 1.12
CA GLN A 203 -17.10 -33.34 1.26
C GLN A 203 -18.39 -33.18 0.43
N PRO A 204 -19.45 -32.54 0.99
CA PRO A 204 -20.63 -32.16 0.22
C PRO A 204 -20.38 -30.91 -0.63
N SER A 205 -20.87 -30.94 -1.87
CA SER A 205 -20.89 -29.81 -2.79
C SER A 205 -21.90 -28.75 -2.33
N THR A 206 -21.46 -27.50 -2.20
CA THR A 206 -22.38 -26.34 -2.07
C THR A 206 -22.02 -25.29 -3.11
N GLY A 207 -23.05 -24.83 -3.81
CA GLY A 207 -22.96 -24.09 -5.06
C GLY A 207 -22.30 -22.72 -4.96
N ALA A 208 -21.77 -22.30 -6.12
CA ALA A 208 -21.24 -20.97 -6.36
C ALA A 208 -22.36 -19.92 -6.31
N PRO A 209 -22.19 -18.80 -5.59
CA PRO A 209 -23.05 -17.63 -5.77
C PRO A 209 -22.63 -16.83 -7.01
N ALA A 210 -23.63 -16.27 -7.66
CA ALA A 210 -23.55 -15.45 -8.87
C ALA A 210 -22.67 -14.21 -8.70
N ALA A 211 -21.95 -13.87 -9.77
CA ALA A 211 -21.18 -12.64 -9.91
C ALA A 211 -22.09 -11.42 -9.77
N ALA A 212 -21.84 -10.60 -8.75
CA ALA A 212 -22.42 -9.27 -8.64
C ALA A 212 -21.73 -8.33 -9.65
N GLY A 213 -22.54 -7.58 -10.40
CA GLY A 213 -22.08 -6.64 -11.42
C GLY A 213 -21.11 -5.60 -10.87
N THR A 214 -20.03 -5.37 -11.61
CA THR A 214 -19.05 -4.32 -11.37
C THR A 214 -19.64 -2.98 -11.83
N ASP A 215 -20.41 -2.32 -10.96
CA ASP A 215 -20.62 -0.88 -11.09
C ASP A 215 -19.29 -0.19 -10.84
N GLY A 216 -18.60 0.14 -11.94
CA GLY A 216 -17.31 0.81 -11.94
C GLY A 216 -17.42 2.14 -11.22
N MET A 217 -16.78 2.26 -10.06
CA MET A 217 -16.68 3.55 -9.39
C MET A 217 -15.86 4.53 -10.24
N PRO A 218 -16.25 5.81 -10.30
CA PRO A 218 -15.50 6.83 -11.01
C PRO A 218 -14.23 7.13 -10.21
N TRP A 219 -13.14 6.44 -10.55
CA TRP A 219 -11.81 6.88 -10.19
C TRP A 219 -11.47 8.08 -11.08
N GLU A 220 -11.41 9.27 -10.49
CA GLU A 220 -10.93 10.47 -11.18
C GLU A 220 -9.41 10.36 -11.38
N ASP A 221 -8.97 10.56 -12.62
CA ASP A 221 -7.55 10.74 -12.96
C ASP A 221 -6.99 12.08 -12.44
#